data_AF-A0A7J4UPS1-F1
#
_entry.id   AF-A0A7J4UPS1-F1
#
_cell.length_a   1.000
_cell.length_b   1.000
_cell.length_c   1.000
_cell.angle_alpha   90.00
_cell.angle_beta   90.00
_cell.angle_gamma   90.00
#
_symmetry.space_group_name_H-M   'P 1'
#
loop_
_entity.id
_entity.type
_entity.pdbx_description
1 polymer ?
#
loop_
_entity_poly.entity_id
_entity_poly.type
_entity_poly.pdbx_seq_one_letter_code
_entity_poly.pdbx_strand_id
1 'polypeptide(L)'
;VDTPGIATKIDYEDFIKRGMKKVEAKKRAKEATKGVIDAIKWLDNMDAVVVVLDATKDPYSQVNITIVGNLQARDIPVLIAANKVDLKRAKVEAIKAAFPQYEIVGVSAKYGKNVEEFYEELFKLVK
;
A
#
# COMPACT_ATOMS: atom_id res chain seq x y z
N VAL A 1 0.12 -17.69 8.62
CA VAL A 1 -0.32 -16.32 8.97
C VAL A 1 -0.28 -15.53 7.69
N ASP A 2 -1.43 -15.11 7.16
CA ASP A 2 -1.46 -14.29 5.94
C ASP A 2 -0.99 -12.88 6.27
N THR A 3 -0.06 -12.36 5.47
CA THR A 3 0.44 -10.99 5.61
C THR A 3 -0.46 -10.08 4.78
N PRO A 4 -1.23 -9.17 5.39
CA PRO A 4 -2.08 -8.26 4.62
C PRO A 4 -1.23 -7.41 3.67
N GLY A 5 -1.62 -7.38 2.39
CA GLY A 5 -0.91 -6.62 1.35
C GLY A 5 0.05 -7.43 0.48
N ILE A 6 0.40 -8.68 0.85
CA ILE A 6 1.20 -9.58 0.01
C ILE A 6 0.51 -10.94 -0.05
N ALA A 7 0.18 -11.40 -1.26
CA ALA A 7 -0.40 -12.73 -1.45
C ALA A 7 0.64 -13.81 -1.10
N THR A 8 0.52 -14.43 0.06
CA THR A 8 1.42 -15.46 0.61
C THR A 8 1.23 -16.83 -0.04
N LYS A 9 0.06 -17.11 -0.62
CA LYS A 9 -0.26 -18.38 -1.27
C LYS A 9 -0.84 -18.17 -2.67
N ILE A 10 -0.16 -18.71 -3.67
CA ILE A 10 -0.62 -18.73 -5.06
C ILE A 10 -0.77 -20.19 -5.48
N ASP A 11 -2.02 -20.61 -5.69
CA ASP A 11 -2.34 -21.95 -6.17
C ASP A 11 -2.77 -21.92 -7.64
N TYR A 12 -2.24 -22.84 -8.45
CA TYR A 12 -2.65 -22.96 -9.84
C TYR A 12 -4.12 -23.41 -9.98
N GLU A 13 -4.67 -24.09 -8.96
CA GLU A 13 -6.07 -24.50 -8.93
C GLU A 13 -7.03 -23.31 -8.99
N ASP A 14 -6.65 -22.16 -8.42
CA ASP A 14 -7.48 -20.94 -8.47
C ASP A 14 -7.60 -20.38 -9.89
N PHE A 15 -6.58 -20.59 -10.72
CA PHE A 15 -6.63 -20.26 -12.15
C PHE A 15 -7.47 -21.26 -12.94
N ILE A 16 -7.41 -22.55 -12.59
CA ILE A 16 -8.26 -23.59 -13.21
C ILE A 16 -9.74 -23.33 -12.92
N LYS A 17 -10.09 -22.98 -11.67
CA LYS A 17 -11.46 -22.59 -11.29
C LYS A 17 -11.98 -21.38 -12.08
N ARG A 18 -11.09 -20.56 -12.62
CA ARG A 18 -11.40 -19.41 -13.49
C ARG A 18 -11.35 -19.73 -14.99
N GLY A 19 -11.29 -21.02 -15.36
CA GLY A 19 -11.38 -21.49 -16.75
C GLY A 19 -10.03 -21.63 -17.46
N MET A 20 -8.90 -21.46 -16.77
CA MET A 20 -7.57 -21.59 -17.39
C MET A 20 -7.17 -23.05 -17.56
N LYS A 21 -6.56 -23.39 -18.71
CA LYS A 21 -6.05 -24.75 -18.95
C LYS A 21 -4.93 -25.07 -17.97
N LYS A 22 -4.86 -26.32 -17.49
CA LYS A 22 -3.91 -26.77 -16.44
C LYS A 22 -2.44 -26.39 -16.71
N VAL A 23 -1.98 -26.47 -17.96
CA VAL A 23 -0.59 -26.12 -18.33
C VAL A 23 -0.34 -24.62 -18.17
N GLU A 24 -1.28 -23.79 -18.63
CA GLU A 24 -1.21 -22.34 -18.54
C GLU A 24 -1.37 -21.87 -17.09
N ALA A 25 -2.28 -22.49 -16.32
CA ALA A 25 -2.49 -22.23 -14.90
C ALA A 25 -1.21 -22.46 -14.08
N LYS A 26 -0.50 -23.57 -14.33
CA LYS A 26 0.78 -23.84 -13.67
C LYS A 26 1.86 -22.81 -14.02
N LYS A 27 1.93 -22.41 -15.30
CA LYS A 27 2.86 -21.37 -15.76
C LYS A 27 2.55 -20.04 -15.06
N ARG A 28 1.28 -19.65 -15.02
CA ARG A 28 0.81 -18.40 -14.42
C ARG A 28 1.03 -18.36 -12.92
N ALA A 29 0.76 -19.46 -12.22
CA ALA A 29 1.05 -19.58 -10.80
C ALA A 29 2.55 -19.42 -10.53
N LYS A 30 3.43 -20.07 -11.33
CA LYS A 30 4.88 -19.93 -11.18
C LYS A 30 5.36 -18.48 -11.41
N GLU A 31 4.83 -17.81 -12.43
CA GLU A 31 5.12 -16.39 -12.70
C GLU A 31 4.66 -15.49 -11.55
N ALA A 32 3.45 -15.69 -11.06
CA ALA A 32 2.89 -14.89 -9.97
C ALA A 32 3.64 -15.14 -8.65
N THR A 33 4.02 -16.40 -8.33
CA THR A 33 4.86 -16.73 -7.17
C THR A 33 6.21 -16.06 -7.26
N LYS A 34 6.84 -16.05 -8.45
CA LYS A 34 8.09 -15.32 -8.65
C LYS A 34 7.90 -13.83 -8.40
N GLY A 35 6.85 -13.22 -8.94
CA GLY A 35 6.53 -11.81 -8.73
C GLY A 35 6.32 -11.46 -7.25
N VAL A 36 5.67 -12.33 -6.49
CA VAL A 36 5.51 -12.19 -5.03
C VAL A 36 6.84 -12.29 -4.31
N ILE A 37 7.68 -13.29 -4.63
CA ILE A 37 8.99 -13.46 -4.00
C ILE A 37 9.88 -12.24 -4.28
N ASP A 38 9.87 -11.76 -5.51
CA ASP A 38 10.64 -10.58 -5.90
C ASP A 38 10.12 -9.35 -5.12
N ALA A 39 8.80 -9.17 -4.99
CA ALA A 39 8.22 -8.11 -4.17
C ALA A 39 8.60 -8.22 -2.68
N ILE A 40 8.64 -9.43 -2.12
CA ILE A 40 9.10 -9.67 -0.73
C ILE A 40 10.57 -9.29 -0.57
N LYS A 41 11.44 -9.70 -1.52
CA LYS A 41 12.87 -9.33 -1.48
C LYS A 41 13.09 -7.82 -1.62
N TRP A 42 12.28 -7.16 -2.43
CA TRP A 42 12.35 -5.72 -2.60
C TRP A 42 11.96 -4.97 -1.34
N LEU A 43 11.01 -5.47 -0.55
CA LEU A 43 10.59 -4.85 0.70
C LEU A 43 11.71 -4.75 1.75
N ASP A 44 12.70 -5.63 1.72
CA ASP A 44 13.87 -5.54 2.62
C ASP A 44 14.91 -4.48 2.15
N ASN A 45 14.75 -3.92 0.95
CA ASN A 45 15.67 -2.92 0.36
C ASN A 45 14.92 -1.65 -0.11
N MET A 46 13.74 -1.34 0.46
CA MET A 46 13.02 -0.11 0.14
C MET A 46 13.52 1.05 1.01
N ASP A 47 13.92 2.15 0.37
CA ASP A 47 14.35 3.36 1.09
C ASP A 47 13.17 4.09 1.76
N ALA A 48 11.97 4.01 1.17
CA ALA A 48 10.72 4.50 1.77
C ALA A 48 9.50 3.85 1.13
N VAL A 49 8.37 3.91 1.84
CA VAL A 49 7.06 3.44 1.38
C VAL A 49 6.02 4.56 1.45
N VAL A 50 5.23 4.69 0.39
CA VAL A 50 4.06 5.59 0.37
C VAL A 50 2.78 4.80 0.59
N VAL A 51 2.06 5.10 1.66
CA VAL A 51 0.76 4.51 1.96
C VAL A 51 -0.35 5.48 1.56
N VAL A 52 -1.17 5.10 0.59
CA VAL A 52 -2.27 5.95 0.12
C VAL A 52 -3.56 5.56 0.84
N LEU A 53 -4.11 6.49 1.65
CA LEU A 53 -5.38 6.30 2.36
C LEU A 53 -6.47 7.17 1.74
N ASP A 54 -7.69 6.64 1.63
CA ASP A 54 -8.85 7.43 1.19
C ASP A 54 -9.31 8.32 2.35
N ALA A 55 -9.11 9.64 2.23
CA ALA A 55 -9.46 10.61 3.25
C ALA A 55 -10.97 10.70 3.53
N THR A 56 -11.81 10.10 2.71
CA THR A 56 -13.27 10.06 2.91
C THR A 56 -13.77 8.83 3.67
N LYS A 57 -12.87 7.93 4.04
CA LYS A 57 -13.17 6.69 4.75
C LYS A 57 -12.58 6.73 6.17
N ASP A 58 -13.07 5.82 7.00
CA ASP A 58 -12.53 5.63 8.34
C ASP A 58 -11.09 5.10 8.26
N PRO A 59 -10.09 5.82 8.81
CA PRO A 59 -8.71 5.36 8.82
C PRO A 59 -8.49 4.09 9.64
N TYR A 60 -9.32 3.82 10.66
CA TYR A 60 -9.15 2.72 11.60
C TYR A 60 -9.59 1.35 11.08
N SER A 61 -9.70 1.18 9.76
CA SER A 61 -9.96 -0.15 9.21
C SER A 61 -8.82 -1.12 9.57
N GLN A 62 -9.17 -2.37 9.91
CA GLN A 62 -8.20 -3.40 10.30
C GLN A 62 -7.10 -3.58 9.25
N VAL A 63 -7.44 -3.45 7.97
CA VAL A 63 -6.49 -3.55 6.86
C VAL A 63 -5.46 -2.42 6.92
N ASN A 64 -5.89 -1.17 7.10
CA ASN A 64 -4.97 -0.02 7.19
C ASN A 64 -4.04 -0.14 8.40
N ILE A 65 -4.60 -0.43 9.57
CA ILE A 65 -3.83 -0.60 10.81
C ILE A 65 -2.78 -1.70 10.64
N THR A 66 -3.17 -2.81 10.01
CA THR A 66 -2.26 -3.95 9.84
C THR A 66 -1.16 -3.67 8.81
N ILE A 67 -1.47 -2.98 7.71
CA ILE A 67 -0.44 -2.61 6.72
C ILE A 67 0.58 -1.67 7.36
N VAL A 68 0.11 -0.60 8.02
CA VAL A 68 0.99 0.39 8.65
C VAL A 68 1.82 -0.25 9.78
N GLY A 69 1.21 -1.09 10.62
CA GLY A 69 1.93 -1.79 11.69
C GLY A 69 3.00 -2.76 11.18
N ASN A 70 2.78 -3.43 10.05
CA ASN A 70 3.80 -4.29 9.43
C ASN A 70 4.99 -3.49 8.90
N LEU A 71 4.74 -2.30 8.34
CA LEU A 71 5.80 -1.40 7.86
C LEU A 71 6.62 -0.85 9.03
N GLN A 72 5.95 -0.49 10.14
CA GLN A 72 6.63 -0.07 11.37
C GLN A 72 7.58 -1.15 11.92
N ALA A 73 7.16 -2.41 11.91
CA ALA A 73 7.97 -3.52 12.40
C ALA A 73 9.24 -3.78 11.57
N ARG A 74 9.36 -3.19 10.38
CA ARG A 74 10.49 -3.34 9.46
C ARG A 74 11.42 -2.12 9.43
N ASP A 75 11.15 -1.11 10.25
CA ASP A 75 11.93 0.15 10.33
C ASP A 75 12.07 0.87 8.97
N ILE A 76 11.06 0.73 8.11
CA ILE A 76 11.02 1.37 6.80
C ILE A 76 10.37 2.75 6.95
N PRO A 77 10.98 3.85 6.45
CA PRO A 77 10.36 5.16 6.43
C PRO A 77 9.02 5.14 5.67
N VAL A 78 7.97 5.71 6.26
CA VAL A 78 6.62 5.73 5.66
C VAL A 78 6.09 7.15 5.54
N LEU A 79 5.61 7.50 4.33
CA LEU A 79 4.81 8.69 4.06
C LEU A 79 3.37 8.28 3.80
N ILE A 80 2.40 8.91 4.48
CA ILE A 80 0.98 8.64 4.22
C ILE A 80 0.41 9.73 3.29
N ALA A 81 -0.09 9.33 2.14
CA ALA A 81 -0.83 10.20 1.23
C ALA A 81 -2.34 10.09 1.49
N ALA A 82 -2.91 11.07 2.18
CA ALA A 82 -4.35 11.18 2.42
C ALA A 82 -5.05 11.66 1.14
N ASN A 83 -5.51 10.75 0.30
CA ASN A 83 -6.03 11.03 -1.03
C ASN A 83 -7.53 11.40 -1.02
N LYS A 84 -7.98 12.07 -2.08
CA LYS A 84 -9.35 12.57 -2.32
C LYS A 84 -9.74 13.79 -1.48
N VAL A 85 -8.78 14.66 -1.16
CA VAL A 85 -9.03 15.92 -0.44
C VAL A 85 -9.88 16.93 -1.23
N ASP A 86 -10.14 16.66 -2.50
CA ASP A 86 -11.11 17.42 -3.31
C ASP A 86 -12.56 17.21 -2.86
N LEU A 87 -12.85 16.12 -2.15
CA LEU A 87 -14.20 15.83 -1.68
C LEU A 87 -14.47 16.49 -0.33
N LYS A 88 -15.62 17.18 -0.20
CA LYS A 88 -16.03 17.88 1.04
C LYS A 88 -16.05 17.02 2.31
N ARG A 89 -16.22 15.70 2.15
CA ARG A 89 -16.26 14.73 3.25
C ARG A 89 -14.88 14.19 3.63
N ALA A 90 -13.81 14.65 2.98
CA ALA A 90 -12.45 14.27 3.32
C ALA A 90 -12.11 14.79 4.73
N LYS A 91 -11.46 13.93 5.53
CA LYS A 91 -11.07 14.18 6.92
C LYS A 91 -9.60 13.81 7.09
N VAL A 92 -8.70 14.68 6.65
CA VAL A 92 -7.25 14.43 6.76
C VAL A 92 -6.82 14.40 8.22
N GLU A 93 -7.46 15.22 9.05
CA GLU A 93 -7.25 15.31 10.50
C GLU A 93 -7.58 13.99 11.21
N ALA A 94 -8.57 13.24 10.71
CA ALA A 94 -8.88 11.92 11.26
C ALA A 94 -7.75 10.92 10.98
N ILE A 95 -7.12 11.00 9.80
CA ILE A 95 -5.94 10.18 9.46
C ILE A 95 -4.76 10.59 10.35
N LYS A 96 -4.52 11.90 10.54
CA LYS A 96 -3.48 12.43 11.45
C LYS A 96 -3.67 11.96 12.88
N ALA A 97 -4.90 11.96 13.38
CA ALA A 97 -5.20 11.45 14.72
C ALA A 97 -4.99 9.92 14.84
N ALA A 98 -5.26 9.16 13.78
CA ALA A 98 -5.10 7.71 13.77
C ALA A 98 -3.63 7.27 13.66
N PHE A 99 -2.80 8.08 13.00
CA PHE A 99 -1.42 7.75 12.67
C PHE A 99 -0.47 8.93 12.99
N PRO A 100 -0.44 9.44 14.24
CA PRO A 100 0.25 10.68 14.62
C PRO A 100 1.77 10.62 14.49
N GLN A 101 2.35 9.42 14.39
CA GLN A 101 3.78 9.20 14.26
C GLN A 101 4.29 9.26 12.82
N TYR A 102 3.40 9.40 11.83
CA TYR A 102 3.76 9.42 10.40
C TYR A 102 3.53 10.79 9.79
N GLU A 103 4.39 11.15 8.85
CA GLU A 103 4.15 12.30 7.98
C GLU A 103 2.95 12.03 7.06
N ILE A 104 2.04 13.00 6.99
CA ILE A 104 0.78 12.88 6.26
C ILE A 104 0.58 14.08 5.35
N VAL A 105 0.54 13.83 4.05
CA VAL A 105 0.24 14.84 3.03
C VAL A 105 -1.14 14.57 2.43
N GLY A 106 -1.99 15.59 2.46
CA GLY A 106 -3.32 15.53 1.83
C GLY A 106 -3.20 15.77 0.33
N VAL A 107 -3.67 14.84 -0.51
CA VAL A 107 -3.56 14.95 -1.97
C VAL A 107 -4.90 14.76 -2.68
N SER A 108 -5.05 15.35 -3.87
CA SER A 108 -6.07 14.92 -4.83
C SER A 108 -5.40 14.41 -6.07
N ALA A 109 -5.24 13.08 -6.17
CA ALA A 109 -4.65 12.46 -7.35
C ALA A 109 -5.45 12.73 -8.63
N LYS A 110 -6.76 13.02 -8.51
CA LYS A 110 -7.63 13.32 -9.65
C LYS A 110 -7.38 14.71 -10.23
N TYR A 111 -7.15 15.70 -9.38
CA TYR A 111 -7.03 17.10 -9.77
C TYR A 111 -5.60 17.65 -9.64
N GLY A 112 -4.65 16.82 -9.23
CA GLY A 112 -3.25 17.20 -9.03
C GLY A 112 -3.02 18.09 -7.79
N LYS A 113 -3.99 18.21 -6.88
CA LYS A 113 -3.86 19.09 -5.72
C LYS A 113 -2.82 18.54 -4.74
N ASN A 114 -1.90 19.41 -4.29
CA ASN A 114 -0.83 19.15 -3.33
C ASN A 114 0.15 18.04 -3.75
N VAL A 115 0.29 17.81 -5.06
CA VAL A 115 1.23 16.80 -5.57
C VAL A 115 2.67 17.28 -5.44
N GLU A 116 2.96 18.58 -5.59
CA GLU A 116 4.31 19.10 -5.36
C GLU A 116 4.74 18.91 -3.89
N GLU A 117 3.88 19.28 -2.94
CA GLU A 117 4.11 19.07 -1.50
C GLU A 117 4.36 17.59 -1.17
N PHE A 118 3.58 16.69 -1.78
CA PHE A 118 3.79 15.25 -1.64
C PHE A 118 5.19 14.81 -2.09
N TYR A 119 5.68 15.31 -3.24
CA TYR A 119 7.03 15.00 -3.69
C TYR A 119 8.11 15.60 -2.78
N GLU A 120 7.93 16.83 -2.32
CA GLU A 120 8.86 17.47 -1.39
C GLU A 120 9.02 16.66 -0.10
N GLU A 121 7.90 16.24 0.51
CA GLU A 121 7.95 15.40 1.71
C GLU A 121 8.54 14.02 1.45
N LEU A 122 8.24 13.41 0.29
CA LEU A 122 8.85 12.14 -0.10
C LEU A 122 10.38 12.24 -0.22
N PHE A 123 10.89 13.32 -0.81
CA PHE A 123 12.34 13.54 -0.92
C PHE A 123 13.00 13.88 0.42
N LYS A 124 12.27 14.47 1.38
CA LYS A 124 12.78 14.66 2.75
C LYS A 124 12.85 13.33 3.50
N LEU A 125 11.89 12.44 3.28
CA LEU A 125 11.81 11.14 3.95
C LEU A 125 12.94 10.18 3.54
N VAL A 126 13.42 10.25 2.30
CA VAL A 126 14.43 9.34 1.71
C VAL A 126 15.87 9.87 1.91
N LYS A 127 16.06 11.03 2.56
CA LYS A 127 17.37 11.67 2.72
C LYS A 127 18.21 11.14 3.88
#